data_AF-A0AAW5QML2-F1
#
_entry.id   AF-A0AAW5QML2-F1
#
_cell.length_a   1.000
_cell.length_b   1.000
_cell.length_c   1.000
_cell.angle_alpha   90.00
_cell.angle_beta   90.00
_cell.angle_gamma   90.00
#
_symmetry.space_group_name_H-M   'P 1'
#
loop_
_entity.id
_entity.type
_entity.pdbx_description
1 polymer ?
#
loop_
_entity_poly.entity_id
_entity_poly.type
_entity_poly.pdbx_seq_one_letter_code
_entity_poly.pdbx_strand_id
1 'polypeptide(L)'
;MTQINTCSRCRARWTAREACHCDGCHHTFSSITAFDAHRRAGTCRTPQEAGLVLLDRAYPCYGRPVRETTEPWFDTLDELAAAIPQD
;
A
#
# COMPACT_ATOMS: atom_id res chain seq x y z
N MET A 1 -5.49 18.90 -12.91
CA MET A 1 -6.44 17.86 -13.34
C MET A 1 -5.86 16.51 -12.91
N THR A 2 -6.61 15.70 -12.17
CA THR A 2 -6.14 14.37 -11.73
C THR A 2 -6.33 13.38 -12.88
N GLN A 3 -5.27 12.65 -13.26
CA GLN A 3 -5.37 11.59 -14.27
C GLN A 3 -6.18 10.41 -13.69
N ILE A 4 -7.15 9.92 -14.45
CA ILE A 4 -7.91 8.70 -14.13
C ILE A 4 -7.42 7.59 -15.04
N ASN A 5 -6.87 6.54 -14.44
CA ASN A 5 -6.48 5.32 -15.14
C ASN A 5 -7.64 4.31 -15.09
N THR A 6 -7.79 3.52 -16.15
CA THR A 6 -8.83 2.51 -16.28
C THR A 6 -8.26 1.22 -16.86
N CYS A 7 -8.87 0.09 -16.52
CA CYS A 7 -8.63 -1.17 -17.24
C CYS A 7 -9.66 -1.30 -18.37
N SER A 8 -9.25 -1.80 -19.54
CA SER A 8 -10.18 -2.09 -20.64
C SER A 8 -10.92 -3.41 -20.45
N ARG A 9 -10.37 -4.33 -19.66
CA ARG A 9 -10.92 -5.69 -19.42
C ARG A 9 -11.75 -5.81 -18.15
N CYS A 10 -11.49 -4.96 -17.15
CA CYS A 10 -12.29 -4.89 -15.93
C CYS A 10 -12.75 -3.45 -15.66
N ARG A 11 -13.71 -3.27 -14.73
CA ARG A 11 -14.27 -1.94 -14.43
C ARG A 11 -13.45 -1.14 -13.42
N ALA A 12 -12.23 -1.58 -13.10
CA ALA A 12 -11.37 -0.87 -12.16
C ALA A 12 -10.95 0.49 -12.70
N ARG A 13 -10.97 1.48 -11.80
CA ARG A 13 -10.50 2.84 -12.05
C ARG A 13 -9.66 3.29 -10.88
N TRP A 14 -8.56 4.00 -11.13
CA TRP A 14 -7.67 4.48 -10.08
C TRP A 14 -7.03 5.81 -10.47
N THR A 15 -6.70 6.62 -9.47
CA THR A 15 -6.21 7.99 -9.66
C THR A 15 -4.77 8.21 -9.22
N ALA A 16 -4.16 7.25 -8.50
CA ALA A 16 -2.78 7.42 -8.05
C ALA A 16 -1.78 6.97 -9.12
N ARG A 17 -0.73 7.77 -9.30
CA ARG A 17 0.38 7.51 -10.23
C ARG A 17 1.19 6.27 -9.87
N GLU A 18 1.33 6.02 -8.58
CA GLU A 18 2.08 4.90 -8.01
C GLU A 18 1.30 3.58 -7.98
N ALA A 19 0.00 3.62 -8.26
CA ALA A 19 -0.82 2.42 -8.26
C ALA A 19 -0.58 1.58 -9.52
N CYS A 20 -0.53 0.26 -9.35
CA CYS A 20 -0.28 -0.71 -10.41
C CYS A 20 -1.47 -1.65 -10.54
N HIS A 21 -1.97 -1.87 -11.76
CA HIS A 21 -3.06 -2.80 -12.03
C HIS A 21 -2.54 -4.06 -12.72
N CYS A 22 -2.87 -5.24 -12.21
CA CYS A 22 -2.46 -6.50 -12.83
C CYS A 22 -3.42 -6.91 -13.95
N ASP A 23 -2.93 -7.10 -15.18
CA ASP A 23 -3.76 -7.61 -16.29
C ASP A 23 -4.16 -9.08 -16.12
N GLY A 24 -3.43 -9.86 -15.30
CA GLY A 24 -3.71 -11.28 -15.08
C GLY A 24 -4.86 -11.53 -14.10
N CYS A 25 -4.90 -10.80 -12.98
CA CYS A 25 -5.92 -11.00 -11.93
C CYS A 25 -6.83 -9.80 -11.68
N HIS A 26 -6.58 -8.67 -12.35
CA HIS A 26 -7.38 -7.44 -12.25
C HIS A 26 -7.48 -6.80 -10.86
N HIS A 27 -6.54 -7.10 -9.97
CA HIS A 27 -6.37 -6.36 -8.73
C HIS A 27 -5.48 -5.14 -8.94
N THR A 28 -5.83 -4.05 -8.24
CA THR A 28 -5.04 -2.83 -8.18
C THR A 28 -4.23 -2.83 -6.90
N PHE A 29 -2.98 -2.42 -6.99
CA PHE A 29 -2.01 -2.37 -5.90
C PHE A 29 -1.57 -0.93 -5.68
N SER A 30 -1.36 -0.54 -4.43
CA SER A 30 -1.07 0.84 -4.06
C SER A 30 0.36 1.28 -4.41
N SER A 31 1.25 0.34 -4.76
CA SER A 31 2.64 0.62 -5.12
C SER A 31 3.22 -0.51 -5.96
N ILE A 32 4.35 -0.23 -6.64
CA ILE A 32 5.13 -1.24 -7.35
C ILE A 32 5.59 -2.37 -6.42
N THR A 33 5.99 -2.05 -5.19
CA THR A 33 6.41 -3.05 -4.20
C THR A 33 5.28 -4.02 -3.83
N ALA A 34 4.05 -3.52 -3.68
CA ALA A 34 2.88 -4.37 -3.43
C ALA A 34 2.56 -5.23 -4.66
N PHE A 35 2.66 -4.66 -5.85
CA PHE A 35 2.48 -5.40 -7.11
C PHE A 35 3.51 -6.53 -7.28
N ASP A 36 4.80 -6.26 -7.03
CA ASP A 36 5.85 -7.27 -7.12
C ASP A 36 5.73 -8.34 -6.03
N ALA A 37 5.25 -7.99 -4.83
CA ALA A 37 4.94 -8.99 -3.79
C ALA A 37 3.81 -9.94 -4.24
N HIS A 38 2.80 -9.40 -4.92
CA HIS A 38 1.73 -10.17 -5.54
C HIS A 38 2.25 -11.06 -6.68
N ARG A 39 3.12 -10.52 -7.55
CA ARG A 39 3.62 -11.23 -8.72
C ARG A 39 5.01 -11.80 -8.47
N ARG A 40 5.05 -13.08 -8.12
CA ARG A 40 6.31 -13.78 -7.83
C ARG A 40 6.52 -14.94 -8.79
N ALA A 41 7.70 -14.98 -9.42
CA ALA A 41 8.09 -15.99 -10.40
C ALA A 41 7.09 -16.15 -11.58
N GLY A 42 6.50 -15.03 -12.04
CA GLY A 42 5.53 -15.04 -13.14
C GLY A 42 4.12 -15.47 -12.73
N THR A 43 3.89 -15.85 -11.48
CA THR A 43 2.57 -16.26 -10.97
C THR A 43 1.94 -15.16 -10.13
N CYS A 44 0.63 -14.99 -10.30
CA CYS A 44 -0.19 -14.13 -9.45
C CYS A 44 -0.52 -14.86 -8.15
N ARG A 45 0.01 -14.38 -7.02
CA ARG A 45 -0.48 -14.76 -5.70
C ARG A 45 -1.70 -13.92 -5.34
N THR A 46 -2.59 -14.47 -4.51
CA THR A 46 -3.66 -13.68 -3.91
C THR A 46 -3.06 -12.56 -3.04
N PRO A 47 -3.74 -11.42 -2.89
CA PRO A 47 -3.24 -10.35 -2.02
C PRO A 47 -2.92 -10.84 -0.61
N GLN A 48 -3.75 -11.72 -0.05
CA GLN A 48 -3.60 -12.30 1.28
C GLN A 48 -2.34 -13.17 1.38
N GLU A 49 -2.07 -14.05 0.41
CA GLU A 49 -0.83 -14.85 0.35
C GLU A 49 0.43 -13.98 0.18
N ALA A 50 0.28 -12.79 -0.40
CA ALA A 50 1.34 -11.80 -0.52
C ALA A 50 1.51 -10.92 0.73
N GLY A 51 0.70 -11.13 1.78
CA GLY A 51 0.71 -10.33 3.01
C GLY A 51 0.17 -8.92 2.80
N LEU A 52 -0.70 -8.72 1.81
CA LEU A 52 -1.32 -7.46 1.46
C LEU A 52 -2.75 -7.41 1.98
N VAL A 53 -3.18 -6.21 2.34
CA VAL A 53 -4.53 -5.92 2.83
C VAL A 53 -5.22 -4.92 1.92
N LEU A 54 -6.55 -4.97 1.89
CA LEU A 54 -7.34 -3.93 1.23
C LEU A 54 -7.16 -2.62 2.00
N LEU A 55 -6.79 -1.55 1.30
CA LEU A 55 -6.61 -0.23 1.90
C LEU A 55 -7.90 0.58 1.83
N ASP A 56 -8.12 1.39 2.86
CA ASP A 56 -9.16 2.42 2.83
C ASP A 56 -8.67 3.64 2.03
N ARG A 57 -8.99 3.65 0.74
CA ARG A 57 -8.67 4.73 -0.21
C ARG A 57 -9.88 4.99 -1.11
N ALA A 58 -9.83 6.09 -1.88
CA ALA A 58 -10.88 6.48 -2.82
C ALA A 58 -11.20 5.44 -3.93
N TYR A 59 -10.39 4.39 -4.08
CA TYR A 59 -10.64 3.26 -4.95
C TYR A 59 -10.07 1.98 -4.34
N PRO A 60 -10.60 0.79 -4.68
CA PRO A 60 -10.10 -0.47 -4.14
C PRO A 60 -8.66 -0.72 -4.57
N CYS A 61 -7.75 -0.82 -3.59
CA CYS A 61 -6.37 -1.25 -3.84
C CYS A 61 -5.78 -2.02 -2.67
N TYR A 62 -4.87 -2.93 -2.99
CA TYR A 62 -4.14 -3.72 -2.00
C TYR A 62 -2.75 -3.13 -1.76
N GLY A 63 -2.34 -3.09 -0.51
CA GLY A 63 -1.02 -2.62 -0.12
C GLY A 63 -0.51 -3.34 1.10
N ARG A 64 0.73 -3.02 1.50
CA ARG A 64 1.22 -3.46 2.79
C ARG A 64 0.33 -2.87 3.89
N PRO A 65 0.03 -3.63 4.96
CA PRO A 65 -0.59 -3.05 6.12
C PRO A 65 0.30 -1.90 6.61
N VAL A 66 -0.32 -0.77 6.93
CA VAL A 66 0.39 0.31 7.61
C VAL A 66 0.85 -0.29 8.93
N ARG A 67 2.16 -0.31 9.19
CA ARG A 67 2.61 -0.54 10.55
C ARG A 67 2.05 0.63 11.36
N GLU A 68 1.30 0.36 12.43
CA GLU A 68 1.07 1.37 13.45
C GLU A 68 2.44 1.65 14.07
N THR A 69 3.19 2.56 13.47
CA THR A 69 4.22 3.27 14.20
C THR A 69 3.46 4.20 15.11
N THR A 70 3.13 3.71 16.31
CA THR A 70 2.98 4.58 17.47
C THR A 70 4.37 5.14 17.77
N GLU A 71 4.95 5.91 16.86
CA GLU A 71 6.04 6.79 17.23
C GLU A 71 5.35 7.92 17.99
N PRO A 72 5.56 8.02 19.32
CA PRO A 72 5.03 9.14 20.06
C PRO A 72 5.51 10.42 19.37
N TRP A 73 4.55 11.26 19.00
CA TRP A 73 4.86 12.59 18.53
C TRP A 73 5.31 13.37 19.76
N PHE A 74 6.59 13.69 19.85
CA PHE A 74 7.12 14.49 20.95
C PHE A 74 6.86 15.96 20.64
N ASP A 75 6.05 16.63 21.46
CA ASP A 75 5.76 18.07 21.29
C ASP A 75 6.97 18.93 21.70
N THR A 76 7.87 18.38 22.52
CA THR A 76 9.07 19.06 23.00
C THR A 76 10.33 18.17 23.02
N LEU A 77 11.50 18.80 23.00
CA LEU A 77 12.80 18.11 23.14
C LEU A 77 12.97 17.45 24.51
N ASP A 78 12.26 17.95 25.54
CA ASP A 78 12.25 17.39 26.88
C ASP A 78 11.52 16.04 26.91
N GLU A 79 10.38 15.94 26.24
CA GLU A 79 9.63 14.68 26.10
C GLU A 79 10.40 13.62 25.30
N LEU A 80 11.16 14.04 24.28
CA LEU A 80 12.06 13.15 23.55
C LEU A 80 13.19 12.64 24.45
N ALA A 81 13.78 13.50 25.27
CA ALA A 81 14.86 13.13 26.19
C ALA A 81 14.39 12.16 27.29
N ALA A 82 13.15 12.31 27.78
CA ALA A 82 12.56 11.43 28.77
C ALA A 82 12.21 10.03 28.24
N ALA A 83 12.03 9.87 26.93
CA ALA A 83 11.65 8.61 26.29
C ALA A 83 12.85 7.75 25.82
N ILE A 84 14.07 8.29 25.87
CA ILE A 84 15.30 7.53 25.58
C ILE A 84 15.70 6.79 26.86
N PRO A 85 15.70 5.44 26.90
CA PRO A 85 16.16 4.70 28.07
C PRO A 85 17.63 5.04 28.37
N GLN A 86 17.89 5.46 29.60
CA GLN A 86 19.24 5.76 30.07
C GLN A 86 19.82 4.45 30.63
N ASP A 87 20.76 3.84 29.89
CA ASP A 87 21.66 2.79 30.39
C ASP A 87 22.95 3.43 30.91
#